data_AF-A0A9Q6LQT2-F1
#
_entry.id   AF-A0A9Q6LQT2-F1
#
_cell.length_a   1.000
_cell.length_b   1.000
_cell.length_c   1.000
_cell.angle_alpha   90.00
_cell.angle_beta   90.00
_cell.angle_gamma   90.00
#
_symmetry.space_group_name_H-M   'P 1'
#
loop_
_entity.id
_entity.type
_entity.pdbx_description
1 polymer ?
#
loop_
_entity_poly.entity_id
_entity_poly.type
_entity_poly.pdbx_seq_one_letter_code
_entity_poly.pdbx_strand_id
1 'polypeptide(L)'
;MLAQKYDDYLNTLIDCYNSDEEWDLTSLEDSRYQTNHAVIGYYVAKGWQLPDVMAEVIHYHHDLDYMRQGLTQGAEQAFKMLALLKMAEHIVGLYKSLGQSDVDHEWSRIQGGCLDALDLSEYEFEELADLIYDKMTFAASHGVLSTG
;
A
#
# COMPACT_ATOMS: atom_id res chain seq x y z
N MET A 1 1.30 12.20 -10.71
CA MET A 1 2.62 12.03 -11.37
C MET A 1 2.56 11.07 -12.56
N LEU A 2 1.98 9.86 -12.43
CA LEU A 2 1.68 9.00 -13.60
C LEU A 2 0.29 9.27 -14.17
N ALA A 3 -0.73 9.32 -13.32
CA ALA A 3 -2.12 9.65 -13.70
C ALA A 3 -2.31 11.00 -14.41
N GLN A 4 -1.38 11.94 -14.23
CA GLN A 4 -1.41 13.24 -14.91
C GLN A 4 -0.66 13.24 -16.25
N LYS A 5 0.18 12.23 -16.47
CA LYS A 5 1.09 12.13 -17.63
C LYS A 5 0.55 11.16 -18.67
N TYR A 6 -0.14 10.11 -18.25
CA TYR A 6 -0.63 9.04 -19.10
C TYR A 6 -2.16 8.90 -18.95
N ASP A 7 -2.87 9.13 -20.05
CA ASP A 7 -4.34 9.13 -20.08
C ASP A 7 -4.94 7.76 -19.75
N ASP A 8 -4.20 6.66 -20.00
CA ASP A 8 -4.62 5.27 -19.76
C ASP A 8 -4.25 4.75 -18.37
N TYR A 9 -3.61 5.58 -17.53
CA TYR A 9 -3.09 5.14 -16.24
C TYR A 9 -4.17 4.65 -15.27
N LEU A 10 -5.30 5.36 -15.17
CA LEU A 10 -6.38 4.95 -14.26
C LEU A 10 -6.99 3.61 -14.66
N ASN A 11 -7.14 3.36 -15.96
CA ASN A 11 -7.60 2.06 -16.45
C ASN A 11 -6.58 0.96 -16.13
N THR A 12 -5.29 1.25 -16.34
CA THR A 12 -4.20 0.32 -15.99
C THR A 12 -4.21 -0.05 -14.50
N LEU A 13 -4.44 0.95 -13.63
CA LEU A 13 -4.54 0.76 -12.19
C LEU A 13 -5.73 -0.16 -11.84
N ILE A 14 -6.92 0.15 -12.36
CA ILE A 14 -8.14 -0.65 -12.14
C ILE A 14 -7.93 -2.09 -12.63
N ASP A 15 -7.40 -2.27 -13.85
CA ASP A 15 -7.14 -3.59 -14.41
C ASP A 15 -6.21 -4.42 -13.51
N CYS A 16 -5.18 -3.78 -12.94
CA CYS A 16 -4.23 -4.45 -12.04
C CYS A 16 -4.90 -4.89 -10.74
N TYR A 17 -5.70 -4.03 -10.10
CA TYR A 17 -6.42 -4.36 -8.86
C TYR A 17 -7.46 -5.47 -9.03
N ASN A 18 -7.99 -5.64 -10.25
CA ASN A 18 -8.95 -6.70 -10.57
C ASN A 18 -8.28 -7.99 -11.09
N SER A 19 -6.97 -8.00 -11.25
CA SER A 19 -6.23 -9.18 -11.66
C SER A 19 -5.91 -10.05 -10.45
N ASP A 20 -6.23 -11.34 -10.55
CA ASP A 20 -5.75 -12.35 -9.59
C ASP A 20 -4.38 -12.93 -9.97
N GLU A 21 -3.70 -12.34 -10.96
CA GLU A 21 -2.31 -12.69 -11.22
C GLU A 21 -1.40 -12.18 -10.10
N GLU A 22 -0.26 -12.84 -9.89
CA GLU A 22 0.80 -12.37 -8.97
C GLU A 22 1.59 -11.18 -9.56
N TRP A 23 1.04 -10.47 -10.54
CA TRP A 23 1.71 -9.30 -11.10
C TRP A 23 1.56 -8.13 -10.14
N ASP A 24 2.71 -7.60 -9.72
CA ASP A 24 2.76 -6.38 -8.94
C ASP A 24 2.54 -5.16 -9.87
N LEU A 25 1.80 -4.16 -9.40
CA LEU A 25 1.46 -2.94 -10.15
C LEU A 25 2.69 -2.23 -10.72
N THR A 26 3.80 -2.23 -9.99
CA THR A 26 5.05 -1.59 -10.42
C THR A 26 5.67 -2.29 -11.62
N SER A 27 5.62 -3.62 -11.70
CA SER A 27 6.05 -4.38 -12.88
C SER A 27 5.23 -4.02 -14.13
N LEU A 28 3.90 -3.87 -13.98
CA LEU A 28 3.02 -3.44 -15.07
C LEU A 28 3.36 -2.01 -15.52
N GLU A 29 3.54 -1.10 -14.56
CA GLU A 29 3.91 0.29 -14.84
C GLU A 29 5.28 0.41 -15.51
N ASP A 30 6.29 -0.34 -15.07
CA ASP A 30 7.62 -0.35 -15.67
C ASP A 30 7.55 -0.76 -17.15
N SER A 31 6.75 -1.79 -17.46
CA SER A 31 6.58 -2.26 -18.84
C SER A 31 5.89 -1.23 -19.75
N ARG A 32 4.92 -0.48 -19.23
CA ARG A 32 4.10 0.47 -20.00
C ARG A 32 4.66 1.88 -20.06
N TYR A 33 5.26 2.34 -18.96
CA TYR A 33 5.58 3.75 -18.73
C TYR A 33 7.08 4.00 -18.50
N GLN A 34 7.90 2.94 -18.54
CA GLN A 34 9.35 2.98 -18.32
C GLN A 34 9.75 3.51 -16.93
N THR A 35 8.81 3.49 -15.99
CA THR A 35 8.96 3.84 -14.58
C THR A 35 7.70 3.41 -13.85
N ASN A 36 7.79 3.25 -12.53
CA ASN A 36 6.65 3.00 -11.66
C ASN A 36 6.49 4.09 -10.59
N HIS A 37 5.33 4.09 -9.92
CA HIS A 37 4.98 5.09 -8.91
C HIS A 37 5.82 4.95 -7.63
N ALA A 38 6.28 3.74 -7.30
CA ALA A 38 7.11 3.49 -6.12
C ALA A 38 8.52 4.10 -6.27
N VAL A 39 9.13 4.00 -7.45
CA VAL A 39 10.40 4.69 -7.81
C VAL A 39 10.23 6.20 -7.71
N ILE A 40 9.13 6.73 -8.24
CA ILE A 40 8.81 8.15 -8.14
C ILE A 40 8.68 8.58 -6.66
N GLY A 41 7.94 7.80 -5.86
CA GLY A 41 7.77 8.03 -4.43
C GLY A 41 9.09 8.01 -3.66
N TYR A 42 9.98 7.08 -3.98
CA TYR A 42 11.33 7.00 -3.42
C TYR A 42 12.10 8.31 -3.62
N TYR A 43 12.15 8.83 -4.86
CA TYR A 43 12.88 10.06 -5.13
C TYR A 43 12.25 11.30 -4.47
N VAL A 44 10.92 11.34 -4.32
CA VAL A 44 10.24 12.38 -3.52
C VAL A 44 10.68 12.29 -2.06
N ALA A 45 10.63 11.10 -1.45
CA ALA A 45 11.04 10.86 -0.07
C ALA A 45 12.50 11.27 0.18
N LYS A 46 13.40 10.94 -0.75
CA LYS A 46 14.81 11.38 -0.71
C LYS A 46 14.94 12.89 -0.85
N GLY A 47 14.16 13.53 -1.72
CA GLY A 47 14.12 14.98 -1.86
C GLY A 47 13.67 15.71 -0.59
N TRP A 48 12.78 15.08 0.19
CA TRP A 48 12.34 15.56 1.51
C TRP A 48 13.25 15.14 2.66
N GLN A 49 14.35 14.43 2.38
CA GLN A 49 15.32 13.98 3.39
C GLN A 49 14.69 13.08 4.47
N LEU A 50 13.72 12.24 4.09
CA LEU A 50 13.21 11.20 4.99
C LEU A 50 14.32 10.19 5.32
N PRO A 51 14.26 9.51 6.49
CA PRO A 51 15.17 8.42 6.82
C PRO A 51 15.23 7.37 5.72
N ASP A 52 16.43 6.81 5.46
CA ASP A 52 16.66 5.86 4.37
C ASP A 52 15.72 4.66 4.42
N VAL A 53 15.48 4.13 5.62
CA VAL A 53 14.53 3.02 5.85
C VAL A 53 13.11 3.34 5.36
N MET A 54 12.64 4.58 5.52
CA MET A 54 11.31 4.98 5.03
C MET A 54 11.30 5.11 3.51
N ALA A 55 12.37 5.66 2.92
CA ALA A 55 12.49 5.74 1.48
C ALA A 55 12.52 4.33 0.87
N GLU A 56 13.25 3.38 1.45
CA GLU A 56 13.28 1.98 1.02
C GLU A 56 11.91 1.31 1.12
N VAL A 57 11.18 1.49 2.23
CA VAL A 57 9.81 0.99 2.36
C VAL A 57 8.91 1.55 1.25
N ILE A 58 8.99 2.85 0.97
CA ILE A 58 8.27 3.48 -0.15
C ILE A 58 8.70 2.90 -1.49
N HIS A 59 9.97 2.52 -1.66
CA HIS A 59 10.45 1.97 -2.93
C HIS A 59 9.93 0.55 -3.19
N TYR A 60 9.84 -0.28 -2.14
CA TYR A 60 9.57 -1.72 -2.24
C TYR A 60 8.17 -2.13 -1.74
N HIS A 61 7.24 -1.20 -1.55
CA HIS A 61 5.96 -1.53 -0.92
C HIS A 61 5.05 -2.47 -1.73
N HIS A 62 5.29 -2.64 -3.03
CA HIS A 62 4.62 -3.66 -3.86
C HIS A 62 5.47 -4.92 -4.09
N ASP A 63 6.69 -4.98 -3.56
CA ASP A 63 7.58 -6.12 -3.72
C ASP A 63 7.23 -7.21 -2.69
N LEU A 64 6.45 -8.21 -3.15
CA LEU A 64 6.05 -9.36 -2.34
C LEU A 64 7.22 -10.24 -1.92
N ASP A 65 8.30 -10.26 -2.69
CA ASP A 65 9.49 -11.06 -2.36
C ASP A 65 10.31 -10.36 -1.27
N TYR A 66 10.41 -9.03 -1.31
CA TYR A 66 10.95 -8.23 -0.22
C TYR A 66 10.20 -8.49 1.09
N MET A 67 8.87 -8.64 1.03
CA MET A 67 8.04 -9.04 2.18
C MET A 67 8.36 -10.47 2.67
N ARG A 68 8.56 -11.43 1.76
CA ARG A 68 8.76 -12.85 2.11
C ARG A 68 10.16 -13.17 2.63
N GLN A 69 11.19 -12.44 2.19
CA GLN A 69 12.60 -12.75 2.46
C GLN A 69 13.10 -12.21 3.81
N GLY A 70 12.41 -12.52 4.92
CA GLY A 70 12.83 -12.17 6.28
C GLY A 70 14.36 -12.21 6.55
N LEU A 71 14.85 -11.39 7.47
CA LEU A 71 15.74 -10.24 7.21
C LEU A 71 17.24 -10.44 7.50
N THR A 72 18.06 -9.56 6.91
CA THR A 72 19.37 -9.11 7.47
C THR A 72 19.20 -7.87 8.37
N GLN A 73 20.23 -7.45 9.13
CA GLN A 73 20.15 -6.29 10.06
C GLN A 73 19.50 -5.04 9.44
N GLY A 74 18.62 -4.37 10.18
CA GLY A 74 17.92 -3.15 9.78
C GLY A 74 16.58 -3.38 9.08
N ALA A 75 16.38 -4.55 8.46
CA ALA A 75 15.18 -4.79 7.68
C ALA A 75 13.95 -5.14 8.56
N GLU A 76 14.11 -5.43 9.86
CA GLU A 76 12.97 -5.67 10.79
C GLU A 76 12.10 -4.45 10.96
N GLN A 77 12.75 -3.30 11.11
CA GLN A 77 12.07 -2.03 11.17
C GLN A 77 11.37 -1.71 9.84
N ALA A 78 12.03 -1.96 8.71
CA ALA A 78 11.44 -1.74 7.39
C ALA A 78 10.20 -2.63 7.18
N PHE A 79 10.29 -3.89 7.56
CA PHE A 79 9.20 -4.86 7.42
C PHE A 79 8.00 -4.47 8.29
N LYS A 80 8.22 -4.05 9.55
CA LYS A 80 7.14 -3.54 10.41
C LYS A 80 6.49 -2.29 9.84
N MET A 81 7.26 -1.36 9.27
CA MET A 81 6.71 -0.18 8.59
C MET A 81 5.90 -0.55 7.35
N LEU A 82 6.37 -1.54 6.58
CA LEU A 82 5.66 -2.01 5.39
C LEU A 82 4.37 -2.76 5.76
N ALA A 83 4.41 -3.63 6.77
CA ALA A 83 3.22 -4.28 7.30
C ALA A 83 2.17 -3.26 7.78
N LEU A 84 2.61 -2.21 8.49
CA LEU A 84 1.74 -1.13 8.93
C LEU A 84 1.13 -0.36 7.75
N LEU A 85 1.94 -0.06 6.71
CA LEU A 85 1.46 0.58 5.48
C LEU A 85 0.39 -0.30 4.82
N LYS A 86 0.66 -1.59 4.64
CA LYS A 86 -0.26 -2.53 3.99
C LYS A 86 -1.58 -2.70 4.73
N MET A 87 -1.55 -2.79 6.06
CA MET A 87 -2.75 -2.75 6.88
C MET A 87 -3.52 -1.45 6.65
N ALA A 88 -2.84 -0.31 6.65
CA ALA A 88 -3.50 0.98 6.45
C ALA A 88 -4.17 1.07 5.07
N GLU A 89 -3.50 0.64 4.00
CA GLU A 89 -4.05 0.57 2.64
C GLU A 89 -5.33 -0.28 2.56
N HIS A 90 -5.31 -1.44 3.22
CA HIS A 90 -6.47 -2.32 3.29
C HIS A 90 -7.63 -1.69 4.09
N ILE A 91 -7.34 -1.16 5.28
CA ILE A 91 -8.34 -0.54 6.17
C ILE A 91 -8.97 0.70 5.53
N VAL A 92 -8.25 1.50 4.75
CA VAL A 92 -8.86 2.65 4.04
C VAL A 92 -9.57 2.24 2.75
N GLY A 93 -9.50 0.95 2.36
CA GLY A 93 -10.19 0.43 1.19
C GLY A 93 -9.63 0.93 -0.13
N LEU A 94 -8.30 0.97 -0.31
CA LEU A 94 -7.70 1.39 -1.58
C LEU A 94 -8.12 0.50 -2.75
N TYR A 95 -8.23 -0.80 -2.54
CA TYR A 95 -8.73 -1.75 -3.53
C TYR A 95 -10.14 -1.39 -4.06
N LYS A 96 -10.99 -0.79 -3.21
CA LYS A 96 -12.31 -0.27 -3.60
C LYS A 96 -12.22 1.10 -4.28
N SER A 97 -11.53 2.05 -3.66
CA SER A 97 -11.52 3.45 -4.09
C SER A 97 -10.69 3.69 -5.35
N LEU A 98 -9.57 2.99 -5.51
CA LEU A 98 -8.69 3.06 -6.67
C LEU A 98 -8.98 1.94 -7.66
N GLY A 99 -9.09 0.71 -7.16
CA GLY A 99 -9.22 -0.49 -7.96
C GLY A 99 -10.63 -0.81 -8.44
N GLN A 100 -11.66 -0.20 -7.83
CA GLN A 100 -13.07 -0.58 -8.04
C GLN A 100 -13.32 -2.08 -7.87
N SER A 101 -12.50 -2.75 -7.04
CA SER A 101 -12.59 -4.17 -6.73
C SER A 101 -13.30 -4.39 -5.39
N ASP A 102 -14.07 -5.48 -5.31
CA ASP A 102 -14.67 -5.94 -4.06
C ASP A 102 -13.70 -6.77 -3.21
N VAL A 103 -12.57 -7.20 -3.79
CA VAL A 103 -11.57 -8.07 -3.16
C VAL A 103 -10.20 -7.40 -3.20
N ASP A 104 -9.52 -7.41 -2.06
CA ASP A 104 -8.12 -7.01 -1.96
C ASP A 104 -7.22 -8.23 -2.16
N HIS A 105 -6.86 -8.49 -3.43
CA HIS A 105 -6.04 -9.65 -3.80
C HIS A 105 -4.63 -9.58 -3.20
N GLU A 106 -4.06 -8.39 -3.09
CA GLU A 106 -2.74 -8.20 -2.51
C GLU A 106 -2.77 -8.49 -1.01
N TRP A 107 -3.70 -7.88 -0.27
CA TRP A 107 -3.89 -8.14 1.15
C TRP A 107 -4.14 -9.62 1.46
N SER A 108 -4.98 -10.28 0.65
CA SER A 108 -5.28 -11.71 0.80
C SER A 108 -4.02 -12.60 0.79
N ARG A 109 -2.95 -12.16 0.11
CA ARG A 109 -1.68 -12.90 0.00
C ARG A 109 -0.70 -12.56 1.11
N ILE A 110 -0.76 -11.34 1.66
CA ILE A 110 0.25 -10.82 2.60
C ILE A 110 -0.24 -10.64 4.03
N GLN A 111 -1.55 -10.75 4.29
CA GLN A 111 -2.17 -10.50 5.59
C GLN A 111 -1.43 -11.23 6.71
N GLY A 112 -1.26 -12.55 6.60
CA GLY A 112 -0.62 -13.36 7.64
C GLY A 112 0.78 -12.84 8.01
N GLY A 113 1.61 -12.55 7.01
CA GLY A 113 2.95 -12.01 7.23
C GLY A 113 2.94 -10.60 7.85
N CYS A 114 1.97 -9.76 7.50
CA CYS A 114 1.83 -8.43 8.09
C CYS A 114 1.40 -8.51 9.56
N LEU A 115 0.45 -9.39 9.88
CA LEU A 115 -0.05 -9.58 11.24
C LEU A 115 1.02 -10.19 12.14
N ASP A 116 1.76 -11.19 11.64
CA ASP A 116 2.91 -11.77 12.34
C ASP A 116 4.00 -10.72 12.62
N ALA A 117 4.28 -9.83 11.65
CA ALA A 117 5.29 -8.77 11.82
C ALA A 117 4.96 -7.80 12.97
N LEU A 118 3.67 -7.60 13.23
CA LEU A 118 3.14 -6.62 14.16
C LEU A 118 2.64 -7.26 15.45
N ASP A 119 2.83 -8.58 15.62
CA ASP A 119 2.37 -9.36 16.75
C ASP A 119 0.85 -9.23 16.98
N LEU A 120 0.06 -9.25 15.90
CA LEU A 120 -1.40 -9.14 15.92
C LEU A 120 -2.08 -10.45 15.52
N SER A 121 -3.19 -10.76 16.17
CA SER A 121 -4.15 -11.75 15.68
C SER A 121 -5.10 -11.16 14.64
N GLU A 122 -5.73 -12.02 13.83
CA GLU A 122 -6.79 -11.60 12.89
C GLU A 122 -7.94 -10.88 13.61
N TYR A 123 -8.30 -11.35 14.81
CA TYR A 123 -9.34 -10.74 15.63
C TYR A 123 -8.98 -9.32 16.07
N GLU A 124 -7.75 -9.10 16.56
CA GLU A 124 -7.29 -7.75 16.96
C GLU A 124 -7.21 -6.80 15.76
N PHE A 125 -6.85 -7.34 14.58
CA PHE A 125 -6.87 -6.57 13.34
C PHE A 125 -8.29 -6.15 12.96
N GLU A 126 -9.26 -7.07 13.00
CA GLU A 126 -10.66 -6.77 12.71
C GLU A 126 -11.23 -5.70 13.65
N GLU A 127 -10.98 -5.82 14.97
CA GLU A 127 -11.39 -4.79 15.94
C GLU A 127 -10.76 -3.42 15.66
N LEU A 128 -9.46 -3.40 15.30
CA LEU A 128 -8.76 -2.17 14.96
C LEU A 128 -9.31 -1.53 13.66
N ALA A 129 -9.58 -2.37 12.66
CA ALA A 129 -10.14 -1.92 11.38
C ALA A 129 -11.52 -1.28 11.60
N ASP A 130 -12.42 -1.95 12.33
CA ASP A 130 -13.75 -1.43 12.66
C ASP A 130 -13.67 -0.09 13.41
N LEU A 131 -12.79 0.00 14.42
CA LEU A 131 -12.57 1.25 15.16
C LEU A 131 -12.10 2.40 14.25
N ILE A 132 -11.22 2.12 13.30
CA ILE A 132 -10.72 3.11 12.34
C ILE A 132 -11.82 3.52 11.36
N TYR A 133 -12.61 2.57 10.84
CA TYR A 133 -13.77 2.84 9.99
C TYR A 133 -14.79 3.75 10.67
N ASP A 134 -15.14 3.47 11.93
CA ASP A 134 -16.03 4.31 12.73
C ASP A 134 -15.49 5.74 12.88
N LYS A 135 -14.18 5.89 13.12
CA LYS A 135 -13.55 7.21 13.23
C LYS A 135 -13.54 7.96 11.89
N MET A 136 -13.28 7.28 10.78
CA MET A 136 -13.27 7.89 9.44
C MET A 136 -14.67 8.34 9.04
N THR A 137 -15.70 7.52 9.26
CA THR A 137 -17.10 7.87 8.97
C THR A 137 -17.62 8.98 9.86
N PHE A 138 -17.23 8.98 11.15
CA PHE A 138 -17.51 10.10 12.06
C PHE A 138 -16.87 11.41 11.56
N ALA A 139 -15.59 11.38 11.19
CA ALA A 139 -14.89 12.56 10.68
C ALA A 139 -15.50 13.11 9.37
N ALA A 140 -15.90 12.21 8.46
CA ALA A 140 -16.55 12.57 7.19
C ALA A 140 -17.94 13.20 7.40
N SER A 141 -18.75 12.64 8.31
CA SER A 141 -20.09 13.16 8.62
C SER A 141 -20.10 14.49 9.38
N HIS A 142 -18.98 14.85 10.03
CA HIS A 142 -18.86 16.06 10.84
C HIS A 142 -17.91 17.12 10.25
N GLY A 143 -17.50 16.97 8.97
CA GLY A 143 -16.75 17.99 8.23
C GLY A 143 -15.34 18.29 8.76
N VAL A 144 -14.77 17.38 9.55
CA VAL A 144 -13.43 17.56 10.16
C VAL A 144 -12.31 17.37 9.12
N LEU A 145 -12.61 16.70 8.00
CA LEU A 145 -11.73 16.55 6.84
C LEU A 145 -12.11 17.53 5.72
N SER A 146 -12.15 18.83 6.03
CA SER A 146 -12.16 19.88 5.00
C SER A 146 -10.72 20.07 4.49
N THR A 147 -10.36 19.38 3.40
CA THR A 147 -9.17 19.74 2.63
C THR A 147 -9.47 21.01 1.84
N GLY A 148 -8.75 22.08 2.19
CA GLY A 148 -8.57 23.24 1.31
C GLY A 148 -7.54 22.96 0.22
#